data_AF-A0A5P2UWZ3-F1
#
_entry.id   AF-A0A5P2UWZ3-F1
#
_cell.length_a   1.000
_cell.length_b   1.000
_cell.length_c   1.000
_cell.angle_alpha   90.00
_cell.angle_beta   90.00
_cell.angle_gamma   90.00
#
_symmetry.space_group_name_H-M   'P 1'
#
loop_
_entity.id
_entity.type
_entity.pdbx_description
1 polymer ?
#
loop_
_entity_poly.entity_id
_entity_poly.type
_entity_poly.pdbx_seq_one_letter_code
_entity_poly.pdbx_strand_id
1 'polypeptide(L)'
;MVIRHAEKPYPGDTGEDEDGNEHPGTLAGRGQRRAEELARLFPPAASASLPRPATVFAAGGKAAAERCRQTVAPLAAALHTPVRAEFAAGAERDLAKAVLAAPTPVLVCWEPNGIPRLVRALGAHRLVGVPAAWPDRYDLVWMFTRRQGRWSFRELSQHLLPGDA
;
A
#
# COMPACT_ATOMS: atom_id res chain seq x y z
N MET A 1 4.05 -0.46 7.43
CA MET A 1 3.81 -1.44 6.35
C MET A 1 3.60 -0.67 5.06
N VAL A 2 4.08 -1.19 3.94
CA VAL A 2 3.95 -0.56 2.62
C VAL A 2 3.42 -1.59 1.64
N ILE A 3 2.44 -1.20 0.83
CA ILE A 3 1.95 -1.95 -0.32
C ILE A 3 2.00 -1.03 -1.55
N ARG A 4 2.07 -1.60 -2.75
CA ARG A 4 1.72 -0.84 -3.96
C ARG A 4 0.21 -0.86 -4.20
N HIS A 5 -0.27 -0.01 -5.10
CA HIS A 5 -1.63 -0.14 -5.64
C HIS A 5 -1.85 -1.53 -6.29
N ALA A 6 -3.08 -2.04 -6.22
CA ALA A 6 -3.48 -3.30 -6.83
C ALA A 6 -3.44 -3.25 -8.38
N GLU A 7 -3.75 -4.36 -9.02
CA GLU A 7 -3.61 -4.56 -10.46
C GLU A 7 -4.22 -3.41 -11.28
N LYS A 8 -3.43 -2.84 -12.17
CA LYS A 8 -3.86 -1.83 -13.15
C LYS A 8 -4.28 -2.54 -14.45
N PRO A 9 -5.11 -1.91 -15.30
CA PRO A 9 -5.39 -2.42 -16.64
C PRO A 9 -4.11 -2.64 -17.46
N TYR A 10 -4.15 -3.55 -18.43
CA TYR A 10 -3.05 -3.71 -19.38
C TYR A 10 -2.89 -2.44 -20.23
N PRO A 11 -1.70 -2.18 -20.81
CA PRO A 11 -1.51 -1.06 -21.72
C PRO A 11 -2.52 -1.13 -22.89
N GLY A 12 -3.39 -0.12 -23.00
CA GLY A 12 -4.47 -0.08 -23.99
C GLY A 12 -5.86 -0.40 -23.44
N ASP A 13 -5.94 -0.98 -22.25
CA ASP A 13 -7.19 -1.23 -21.53
C ASP A 13 -7.50 -0.12 -20.53
N THR A 14 -8.78 -0.01 -20.17
CA THR A 14 -9.31 0.86 -19.12
C THR A 14 -9.87 0.03 -17.97
N GLY A 15 -9.79 0.56 -16.75
CA GLY A 15 -10.53 -0.01 -15.63
C GLY A 15 -11.92 0.61 -15.58
N GLU A 16 -12.73 0.22 -14.61
CA GLU A 16 -14.05 0.82 -14.40
C GLU A 16 -14.01 1.76 -13.19
N ASP A 17 -14.70 2.89 -13.26
CA ASP A 17 -14.95 3.78 -12.12
C ASP A 17 -16.17 3.33 -11.29
N GLU A 18 -16.57 4.13 -10.30
CA GLU A 18 -17.68 3.80 -9.39
C GLU A 18 -19.05 3.72 -10.12
N ASP A 19 -19.17 4.33 -11.31
CA ASP A 19 -20.35 4.32 -12.15
C ASP A 19 -20.29 3.25 -13.26
N GLY A 20 -19.21 2.45 -13.29
CA GLY A 20 -18.97 1.41 -14.30
C GLY A 20 -18.42 1.94 -15.63
N ASN A 21 -17.95 3.19 -15.68
CA ASN A 21 -17.38 3.76 -16.91
C ASN A 21 -15.88 3.46 -17.02
N GLU A 22 -15.43 3.31 -18.27
CA GLU A 22 -14.03 3.14 -18.60
C GLU A 22 -13.17 4.34 -18.18
N HIS A 23 -12.21 4.11 -17.28
CA HIS A 23 -11.29 5.13 -16.82
C HIS A 23 -9.85 4.58 -16.69
N PRO A 24 -8.84 5.17 -17.36
CA PRO A 24 -7.47 4.64 -17.37
C PRO A 24 -6.76 4.79 -16.01
N GLY A 25 -7.35 5.57 -15.10
CA GLY A 25 -6.84 5.82 -13.76
C GLY A 25 -7.30 4.84 -12.69
N THR A 26 -8.14 3.85 -13.02
CA THR A 26 -8.71 2.94 -12.01
C THR A 26 -8.02 1.58 -11.98
N LEU A 27 -8.40 0.75 -11.00
CA LEU A 27 -7.96 -0.63 -10.88
C LEU A 27 -8.58 -1.49 -11.99
N ALA A 28 -7.85 -2.50 -12.45
CA ALA A 28 -8.43 -3.59 -13.24
C ALA A 28 -9.38 -4.41 -12.36
N GLY A 29 -10.28 -5.20 -12.95
CA GLY A 29 -11.19 -6.06 -12.20
C GLY A 29 -10.49 -7.00 -11.21
N ARG A 30 -9.29 -7.50 -11.52
CA ARG A 30 -8.48 -8.26 -10.54
C ARG A 30 -8.01 -7.38 -9.38
N GLY A 31 -7.63 -6.13 -9.64
CA GLY A 31 -7.19 -5.18 -8.63
C GLY A 31 -8.33 -4.74 -7.70
N GLN A 32 -9.55 -4.57 -8.23
CA GLN A 32 -10.74 -4.31 -7.43
C GLN A 32 -11.00 -5.46 -6.45
N ARG A 33 -11.01 -6.71 -6.93
CA ARG A 33 -11.15 -7.90 -6.05
C ARG A 33 -10.06 -7.97 -4.99
N ARG A 34 -8.81 -7.64 -5.33
CA ARG A 34 -7.71 -7.58 -4.34
C ARG A 34 -8.00 -6.53 -3.27
N ALA A 35 -8.50 -5.36 -3.66
CA ALA A 35 -8.83 -4.28 -2.74
C ALA A 35 -9.94 -4.70 -1.75
N GLU A 36 -10.98 -5.39 -2.24
CA GLU A 36 -12.06 -5.94 -1.42
C GLU A 36 -11.56 -6.98 -0.39
N GLU A 37 -10.62 -7.82 -0.81
CA GLU A 37 -10.05 -8.87 0.03
C GLU A 37 -8.96 -8.36 0.99
N LEU A 38 -8.46 -7.13 0.81
CA LEU A 38 -7.31 -6.58 1.55
C LEU A 38 -7.53 -6.57 3.07
N ALA A 39 -8.77 -6.40 3.53
CA ALA A 39 -9.13 -6.46 4.95
C ALA A 39 -8.79 -7.81 5.62
N ARG A 40 -8.78 -8.90 4.85
CA ARG A 40 -8.46 -10.25 5.37
C ARG A 40 -7.01 -10.41 5.80
N LEU A 41 -6.12 -9.55 5.31
CA LEU A 41 -4.72 -9.51 5.77
C LEU A 41 -4.57 -9.08 7.22
N PHE A 42 -5.58 -8.41 7.79
CA PHE A 42 -5.49 -7.75 9.09
C PHE A 42 -6.55 -8.29 10.07
N PRO A 43 -6.55 -9.59 10.39
CA PRO A 43 -7.55 -10.15 11.29
C PRO A 43 -7.41 -9.59 12.72
N PRO A 44 -8.49 -9.59 13.53
CA PRO A 44 -8.50 -9.05 14.90
C PRO A 44 -7.69 -9.87 15.92
N ALA A 45 -7.06 -10.97 15.52
CA ALA A 45 -6.36 -11.88 16.42
C ALA A 45 -4.94 -11.43 16.78
N ALA A 46 -4.53 -11.66 18.03
CA ALA A 46 -3.17 -11.37 18.52
C ALA A 46 -2.07 -12.17 17.81
N SER A 47 -2.42 -13.28 17.15
CA SER A 47 -1.52 -14.15 16.37
C SER A 47 -1.45 -13.79 14.88
N ALA A 48 -2.07 -12.67 14.45
CA ALA A 48 -2.06 -12.25 13.06
C ALA A 48 -0.62 -12.03 12.55
N SER A 49 -0.36 -12.47 11.31
CA SER A 49 0.94 -12.28 10.65
C SER A 49 1.25 -10.78 10.39
N LEU A 50 0.19 -9.98 10.25
CA LEU A 50 0.22 -8.54 10.06
C LEU A 50 -0.59 -7.84 11.17
N PRO A 51 -0.05 -6.79 11.81
CA PRO A 51 -0.81 -6.03 12.79
C PRO A 51 -1.82 -5.11 12.09
N ARG A 52 -3.01 -4.92 12.69
CA ARG A 52 -4.03 -4.02 12.15
C ARG A 52 -3.53 -2.57 12.12
N PRO A 53 -3.58 -1.86 10.98
CA PRO A 53 -3.13 -0.48 10.92
C PRO A 53 -4.11 0.45 11.64
N ALA A 54 -3.55 1.38 12.43
CA ALA A 54 -4.28 2.48 13.06
C ALA A 54 -4.28 3.75 12.19
N THR A 55 -3.44 3.79 11.15
CA THR A 55 -3.41 4.88 10.17
C THR A 55 -3.17 4.32 8.78
N VAL A 56 -3.93 4.83 7.80
CA VAL A 56 -3.84 4.44 6.39
C VAL A 56 -3.49 5.69 5.57
N PHE A 57 -2.36 5.65 4.88
CA PHE A 57 -2.00 6.64 3.86
C PHE A 57 -2.14 6.04 2.46
N ALA A 58 -2.55 6.86 1.50
CA ALA A 58 -2.51 6.56 0.08
C ALA A 58 -1.88 7.72 -0.68
N ALA A 59 -1.38 7.46 -1.88
CA ALA A 59 -0.93 8.53 -2.76
C ALA A 59 -2.08 9.52 -3.08
N GLY A 60 -1.74 10.80 -3.00
CA GLY A 60 -2.55 11.95 -3.43
C GLY A 60 -2.24 12.37 -4.87
N GLY A 61 -3.14 13.13 -5.49
CA GLY A 61 -2.99 13.62 -6.86
C GLY A 61 -3.68 12.76 -7.93
N LYS A 62 -3.10 12.73 -9.14
CA LYS A 62 -3.69 12.18 -10.40
C LYS A 62 -3.83 10.65 -10.41
N ALA A 63 -4.32 10.09 -11.53
CA ALA A 63 -4.62 8.68 -11.80
C ALA A 63 -3.83 7.59 -11.04
N ALA A 64 -2.50 7.63 -11.00
CA ALA A 64 -1.72 6.59 -10.30
C ALA A 64 -1.88 6.67 -8.76
N ALA A 65 -2.20 7.85 -8.25
CA ALA A 65 -2.62 8.10 -6.89
C ALA A 65 -4.07 7.63 -6.63
N GLU A 66 -4.95 7.73 -7.62
CA GLU A 66 -6.32 7.22 -7.54
C GLU A 66 -6.34 5.71 -7.29
N ARG A 67 -5.56 4.93 -8.05
CA ARG A 67 -5.42 3.48 -7.80
C ARG A 67 -4.97 3.17 -6.38
N CYS A 68 -4.09 3.98 -5.80
CA CYS A 68 -3.64 3.77 -4.42
C CYS A 68 -4.80 3.94 -3.43
N ARG A 69 -5.64 4.97 -3.62
CA ARG A 69 -6.84 5.22 -2.81
C ARG A 69 -7.85 4.09 -2.96
N GLN A 70 -8.19 3.71 -4.20
CA GLN A 70 -9.09 2.60 -4.49
C GLN A 70 -8.63 1.28 -3.85
N THR A 71 -7.32 1.02 -3.86
CA THR A 71 -6.75 -0.21 -3.27
C THR A 71 -7.02 -0.30 -1.77
N VAL A 72 -6.98 0.82 -1.04
CA VAL A 72 -7.13 0.80 0.42
C VAL A 72 -8.51 1.22 0.92
N ALA A 73 -9.39 1.71 0.05
CA ALA A 73 -10.71 2.19 0.45
C ALA A 73 -11.55 1.11 1.16
N PRO A 74 -11.66 -0.15 0.66
CA PRO A 74 -12.41 -1.19 1.36
C PRO A 74 -11.81 -1.55 2.72
N LEU A 75 -10.47 -1.61 2.81
CA LEU A 75 -9.76 -1.82 4.07
C LEU A 75 -10.04 -0.69 5.08
N ALA A 76 -9.92 0.56 4.64
CA ALA A 76 -10.16 1.75 5.46
C ALA A 76 -11.59 1.76 6.03
N ALA A 77 -12.58 1.40 5.21
CA ALA A 77 -13.96 1.22 5.65
C ALA A 77 -14.10 0.12 6.72
N ALA A 78 -13.51 -1.06 6.48
CA ALA A 78 -13.54 -2.19 7.43
C ALA A 78 -12.82 -1.89 8.76
N LEU A 79 -11.85 -0.97 8.75
CA LEU A 79 -11.12 -0.52 9.94
C LEU A 79 -11.73 0.74 10.59
N HIS A 80 -12.78 1.32 10.01
CA HIS A 80 -13.34 2.62 10.40
C HIS A 80 -12.27 3.72 10.53
N THR A 81 -11.29 3.71 9.61
CA THR A 81 -10.14 4.62 9.61
C THR A 81 -10.12 5.41 8.30
N PRO A 82 -10.00 6.75 8.30
CA PRO A 82 -9.97 7.52 7.07
C PRO A 82 -8.70 7.24 6.26
N VAL A 83 -8.81 7.31 4.92
CA VAL A 83 -7.64 7.31 4.02
C VAL A 83 -7.04 8.70 3.97
N ARG A 84 -5.78 8.82 4.39
CA ARG A 84 -4.99 10.05 4.34
C ARG A 84 -4.26 10.17 3.00
N ALA A 85 -4.70 11.07 2.14
CA ALA A 85 -4.21 11.22 0.75
C ALA A 85 -3.62 12.61 0.46
N GLU A 86 -3.08 13.28 1.47
CA GLU A 86 -2.54 14.65 1.36
C GLU A 86 -1.17 14.75 0.68
N PHE A 87 -0.47 13.63 0.49
CA PHE A 87 0.88 13.61 -0.10
C PHE A 87 0.86 13.06 -1.53
N ALA A 88 1.38 13.84 -2.49
CA ALA A 88 1.56 13.39 -3.87
C ALA A 88 2.91 12.70 -4.10
N ALA A 89 3.04 12.00 -5.23
CA ALA A 89 4.33 11.47 -5.69
C ALA A 89 5.42 12.57 -5.70
N GLY A 90 6.59 12.27 -5.17
CA GLY A 90 7.68 13.26 -4.95
C GLY A 90 7.70 13.88 -3.55
N ALA A 91 6.62 13.78 -2.77
CA ALA A 91 6.57 14.26 -1.39
C ALA A 91 7.02 13.19 -0.35
N GLU A 92 7.78 12.17 -0.76
CA GLU A 92 8.05 11.00 0.11
C GLU A 92 8.81 11.35 1.40
N ARG A 93 9.57 12.46 1.41
CA ARG A 93 10.22 12.96 2.63
C ARG A 93 9.23 13.45 3.67
N ASP A 94 8.20 14.17 3.24
CA ASP A 94 7.18 14.70 4.17
C ASP A 94 6.20 13.60 4.56
N LEU A 95 5.86 12.70 3.63
CA LEU A 95 5.14 11.47 3.96
C LEU A 95 5.89 10.65 5.02
N ALA A 96 7.21 10.47 4.89
CA ALA A 96 7.98 9.72 5.89
C ALA A 96 7.91 10.35 7.29
N LYS A 97 7.97 11.70 7.39
CA LYS A 97 7.78 12.40 8.67
C LYS A 97 6.37 12.14 9.24
N ALA A 98 5.34 12.24 8.39
CA ALA A 98 3.96 11.98 8.80
C ALA A 98 3.75 10.53 9.26
N VAL A 99 4.32 9.55 8.56
CA VAL A 99 4.30 8.13 8.93
C VAL A 99 4.97 7.91 10.30
N LEU A 100 6.09 8.58 10.57
CA LEU A 100 6.80 8.46 11.85
C LEU A 100 6.07 9.13 13.03
N ALA A 101 5.22 10.10 12.75
CA ALA A 101 4.44 10.83 13.76
C ALA A 101 3.01 10.26 13.97
N ALA A 102 2.53 9.42 13.06
CA ALA A 102 1.18 8.89 13.10
C ALA A 102 0.99 7.75 14.12
N PRO A 103 -0.24 7.51 14.60
CA PRO A 103 -0.59 6.30 15.36
C PRO A 103 -0.15 5.03 14.63
N THR A 104 0.68 4.22 15.30
CA THR A 104 1.18 2.96 14.75
C THR A 104 0.23 1.79 15.08
N PRO A 105 0.11 0.76 14.22
CA PRO A 105 0.84 0.56 12.96
C PRO A 105 0.32 1.43 11.81
N VAL A 106 1.21 1.82 10.90
CA VAL A 106 0.85 2.60 9.71
C VAL A 106 0.90 1.72 8.46
N LEU A 107 -0.14 1.78 7.63
CA LEU A 107 -0.15 1.23 6.27
C LEU A 107 -0.04 2.37 5.26
N VAL A 108 0.85 2.21 4.28
CA VAL A 108 1.00 3.14 3.15
C VAL A 108 0.76 2.38 1.85
N CYS A 109 -0.17 2.85 1.03
CA CYS A 109 -0.35 2.41 -0.35
C CYS A 109 0.25 3.44 -1.30
N TRP A 110 1.21 3.03 -2.13
CA TRP A 110 1.98 3.97 -2.95
C TRP A 110 2.28 3.44 -4.34
N GLU A 111 2.85 4.28 -5.19
CA GLU A 111 3.35 3.87 -6.50
C GLU A 111 4.67 3.10 -6.37
N PRO A 112 4.89 2.03 -7.16
CA PRO A 112 6.07 1.17 -7.03
C PRO A 112 7.39 1.94 -7.20
N ASN A 113 7.40 2.98 -8.04
CA ASN A 113 8.57 3.84 -8.26
C ASN A 113 8.85 4.82 -7.08
N GLY A 114 7.84 5.10 -6.26
CA GLY A 114 7.93 6.00 -5.09
C GLY A 114 8.31 5.27 -3.80
N ILE A 115 7.72 4.07 -3.57
CA ILE A 115 8.47 2.87 -3.19
C ILE A 115 9.83 3.09 -2.48
N PRO A 116 10.94 2.88 -3.20
CA PRO A 116 12.29 3.04 -2.68
C PRO A 116 12.62 4.42 -2.10
N ARG A 117 12.00 5.50 -2.60
CA ARG A 117 12.24 6.86 -2.09
C ARG A 117 11.65 7.04 -0.70
N LEU A 118 10.44 6.51 -0.47
CA LEU A 118 9.83 6.47 0.86
C LEU A 118 10.69 5.64 1.84
N VAL A 119 11.11 4.45 1.44
CA VAL A 119 11.98 3.60 2.27
C VAL A 119 13.31 4.28 2.61
N ARG A 120 13.89 5.02 1.66
CA ARG A 120 15.07 5.85 1.89
C ARG A 120 14.79 6.98 2.88
N ALA A 121 13.67 7.69 2.72
CA ALA A 121 13.27 8.78 3.60
C ALA A 121 12.99 8.31 5.04
N LEU A 122 12.51 7.08 5.23
CA LEU A 122 12.36 6.44 6.55
C LEU A 122 13.71 6.02 7.18
N GLY A 123 14.81 6.06 6.42
CA GLY A 123 16.11 5.58 6.85
C GLY A 123 16.26 4.05 6.84
N ALA A 124 15.32 3.32 6.23
CA ALA A 124 15.28 1.85 6.22
C ALA A 124 15.97 1.21 4.99
N HIS A 125 16.44 2.01 4.03
CA HIS A 125 17.01 1.53 2.76
C HIS A 125 18.33 0.75 2.87
N ARG A 126 19.02 0.79 4.01
CA ARG A 126 20.29 0.06 4.23
C ARG A 126 20.10 -1.27 4.94
N LEU A 127 18.85 -1.65 5.24
CA LEU A 127 18.57 -2.92 5.88
C LEU A 127 18.85 -4.06 4.92
N VAL A 128 19.47 -5.11 5.43
CA VAL A 128 19.69 -6.35 4.69
C VAL A 128 18.33 -6.91 4.25
N GLY A 129 18.25 -7.32 2.99
CA GLY A 129 17.06 -7.94 2.40
C GLY A 129 16.04 -6.97 1.82
N VAL A 130 16.14 -5.66 2.05
CA VAL A 130 15.26 -4.68 1.39
C VAL A 130 15.61 -4.56 -0.10
N PRO A 131 14.68 -4.85 -1.02
CA PRO A 131 14.94 -4.71 -2.45
C PRO A 131 15.17 -3.24 -2.86
N ALA A 132 16.03 -3.02 -3.86
CA ALA A 132 16.32 -1.67 -4.38
C ALA A 132 15.12 -1.04 -5.12
N ALA A 133 14.23 -1.88 -5.65
CA ALA A 133 13.01 -1.51 -6.34
C ALA A 133 11.88 -2.44 -5.90
N TRP A 134 10.64 -1.96 -5.99
CA TRP A 134 9.48 -2.84 -5.83
C TRP A 134 9.45 -3.83 -7.00
N PRO A 135 9.36 -5.15 -6.77
CA PRO A 135 9.34 -6.15 -7.84
C PRO A 135 8.06 -6.07 -8.66
N ASP A 136 8.00 -6.70 -9.84
CA ASP A 136 6.77 -6.72 -10.65
C ASP A 136 5.71 -7.68 -10.07
N ARG A 137 5.22 -7.33 -8.89
CA ARG A 137 4.23 -8.06 -8.11
C ARG A 137 3.27 -7.09 -7.43
N TYR A 138 1.99 -7.45 -7.37
CA TYR A 138 0.90 -6.65 -6.78
C TYR A 138 0.46 -7.14 -5.40
N ASP A 139 0.90 -8.35 -5.04
CA ASP A 139 0.45 -9.16 -3.92
C ASP A 139 1.51 -9.21 -2.81
N LEU A 140 2.22 -8.11 -2.58
CA LEU A 140 3.26 -8.01 -1.54
C LEU A 140 2.90 -6.99 -0.46
N VAL A 141 3.39 -7.25 0.74
CA VAL A 141 3.47 -6.31 1.86
C VAL A 141 4.92 -6.22 2.31
N TRP A 142 5.47 -5.02 2.26
CA TRP A 142 6.76 -4.70 2.88
C TRP A 142 6.52 -4.22 4.31
N MET A 143 6.90 -5.04 5.29
CA MET A 143 6.80 -4.71 6.70
C MET A 143 8.13 -4.16 7.21
N PHE A 144 8.08 -2.93 7.72
CA PHE A 144 9.17 -2.30 8.44
C PHE A 144 8.78 -2.15 9.91
N THR A 145 9.57 -2.70 10.81
CA THR A 145 9.35 -2.62 12.25
C THR A 145 10.48 -1.83 12.89
N ARG A 146 10.16 -0.81 13.69
CA ARG A 146 11.15 -0.01 14.42
C ARG A 146 11.05 -0.32 15.91
N ARG A 147 12.12 -0.86 16.51
CA ARG A 147 12.23 -1.10 17.96
C ARG A 147 13.52 -0.47 18.48
N GLN A 148 13.41 0.35 19.53
CA GLN A 148 14.56 1.05 20.14
C GLN A 148 15.46 1.75 19.09
N GLY A 149 14.84 2.41 18.12
CA GLY A 149 15.55 3.12 17.04
C GLY A 149 16.07 2.24 15.90
N ARG A 150 16.09 0.90 16.04
CA ARG A 150 16.55 -0.03 15.01
C ARG A 150 15.40 -0.52 14.14
N TRP A 151 15.61 -0.52 12.83
CA TRP A 151 14.66 -1.05 11.87
C TRP A 151 14.93 -2.53 11.56
N SER A 152 13.87 -3.28 11.27
CA SER A 152 13.92 -4.58 10.61
C SER A 152 12.93 -4.63 9.44
N PHE A 153 13.19 -5.53 8.50
CA PHE A 153 12.40 -5.69 7.29
C PHE A 153 11.91 -7.13 7.13
N ARG A 154 10.67 -7.28 6.65
CA ARG A 154 10.10 -8.54 6.16
C ARG A 154 9.29 -8.25 4.90
N GLU A 155 9.45 -9.09 3.89
CA GLU A 155 8.53 -9.18 2.76
C GLU A 155 7.52 -10.30 3.04
N LEU A 156 6.26 -10.04 2.74
CA LEU A 156 5.16 -10.98 2.96
C LEU A 156 4.28 -10.99 1.71
N SER A 157 3.92 -12.18 1.26
CA SER A 157 2.90 -12.36 0.23
C SER A 157 1.51 -12.17 0.82
N GLN A 158 0.63 -11.52 0.07
CA GLN A 158 -0.75 -11.25 0.48
C GLN A 158 -1.62 -12.53 0.41
N HIS A 159 -1.42 -13.37 -0.60
CA HIS A 159 -2.20 -14.59 -0.85
C HIS A 159 -3.72 -14.36 -0.79
N LEU A 160 -4.20 -13.25 -1.36
CA LEU A 160 -5.61 -12.87 -1.33
C LEU A 160 -6.40 -13.46 -2.49
N LEU A 161 -5.74 -13.62 -3.65
CA LEU A 161 -6.39 -14.07 -4.87
C LEU A 161 -5.75 -15.36 -5.40
N PRO A 162 -6.51 -16.18 -6.15
CA PRO A 162 -5.95 -17.33 -6.85
C PRO A 162 -4.76 -16.93 -7.75
N GLY A 163 -3.67 -17.69 -7.65
CA GLY A 163 -2.43 -17.45 -8.39
C GLY A 163 -1.46 -16.45 -7.74
N ASP A 164 -1.79 -15.90 -6.57
CA ASP A 164 -0.81 -15.15 -5.75
C ASP A 164 0.30 -16.10 -5.25
N ALA A 165 1.54 -15.59 -5.17
CA ALA A 165 2.76 -16.38 -4.97
C ALA A 165 3.40 -16.19 -3.60
#